data_AF-A0A946SUF3-F1
#
_entry.id   AF-A0A946SUF3-F1
#
_cell.length_a   1.000
_cell.length_b   1.000
_cell.length_c   1.000
_cell.angle_alpha   90.00
_cell.angle_beta   90.00
_cell.angle_gamma   90.00
#
_symmetry.space_group_name_H-M   'P 1'
#
loop_
_entity.id
_entity.type
_entity.pdbx_description
1 polymer ?
#
loop_
_entity_poly.entity_id
_entity_poly.type
_entity_poly.pdbx_seq_one_letter_code
_entity_poly.pdbx_strand_id
1 'polypeptide(L)'
;MAGFAEHARAGVRSYGVFVLAAVALWLARDPLTVDVSTYTLPISDEIWSTALSGALCFALAFVGATFPDTDIKSRPQMMFYRALFVVDAALIALYYSRGAVIYLQAAALLGLAAMAPLLGKHRGWTHSRLAMLAVPSPLLLLPILTDNALVWVGLPYYLAAVIGYASHLYKDGMLFRR
;
A
#
# COMPACT_ATOMS: atom_id res chain seq x y z
N MET A 1 6.93 12.41 20.52
CA MET A 1 6.87 11.38 19.46
C MET A 1 5.52 11.48 18.81
N ALA A 2 5.46 11.46 17.49
CA ALA A 2 4.19 11.50 16.79
C ALA A 2 3.40 10.23 17.10
N GLY A 3 2.12 10.37 17.43
CA GLY A 3 1.26 9.23 17.72
C GLY A 3 0.73 8.58 16.43
N PHE A 4 0.14 7.39 16.54
CA PHE A 4 -0.52 6.70 15.41
C PHE A 4 -1.37 7.61 14.52
N ALA A 5 -2.21 8.46 15.12
CA ALA A 5 -3.09 9.36 14.38
C ALA A 5 -2.32 10.41 13.56
N GLU A 6 -1.11 10.79 13.97
CA GLU A 6 -0.27 11.72 13.21
C GLU A 6 0.37 11.06 12.01
N HIS A 7 0.89 9.84 12.16
CA HIS A 7 1.46 9.06 11.05
C HIS A 7 0.39 8.69 10.01
N ALA A 8 -0.77 8.22 10.45
CA ALA A 8 -1.92 7.98 9.59
C ALA A 8 -2.35 9.24 8.82
N ARG A 9 -2.47 10.39 9.51
CA ARG A 9 -2.83 11.66 8.85
C ARG A 9 -1.74 12.13 7.88
N ALA A 10 -0.46 11.88 8.16
CA ALA A 10 0.63 12.22 7.27
C ALA A 10 0.56 11.41 5.97
N GLY A 11 0.27 10.11 6.04
CA GLY A 11 0.06 9.25 4.88
C GLY A 11 -1.09 9.72 3.99
N VAL A 12 -2.27 9.93 4.58
CA VAL A 12 -3.46 10.38 3.84
C VAL A 12 -3.23 11.76 3.20
N ARG A 13 -2.61 12.70 3.91
CA ARG A 13 -2.32 14.04 3.37
C ARG A 13 -1.29 14.00 2.24
N SER A 14 -0.19 13.29 2.43
CA SER A 14 0.87 13.21 1.42
C SER A 14 0.38 12.56 0.13
N TYR A 15 -0.37 11.45 0.23
CA TYR A 15 -0.97 10.83 -0.94
C TYR A 15 -2.06 11.69 -1.58
N GLY A 16 -2.89 12.37 -0.77
CA GLY A 16 -3.88 13.32 -1.30
C GLY A 16 -3.26 14.47 -2.09
N VAL A 17 -2.15 15.05 -1.60
CA VAL A 17 -1.39 16.07 -2.34
C VAL A 17 -0.82 15.52 -3.64
N PHE A 18 -0.29 14.29 -3.61
CA PHE A 18 0.21 13.63 -4.82
C PHE A 18 -0.89 13.45 -5.87
N VAL A 19 -2.08 12.96 -5.47
CA VAL A 19 -3.22 12.79 -6.39
C VAL A 19 -3.65 14.12 -6.98
N LEU A 20 -3.79 15.17 -6.15
CA LEU A 20 -4.16 16.51 -6.65
C LEU A 20 -3.13 17.05 -7.64
N ALA A 21 -1.84 16.88 -7.37
CA ALA A 21 -0.77 17.29 -8.28
C ALA A 21 -0.81 16.49 -9.58
N ALA A 22 -1.02 15.17 -9.52
CA ALA A 22 -1.12 14.32 -10.70
C ALA A 22 -2.33 14.69 -11.59
N VAL A 23 -3.49 14.95 -10.97
CA VAL A 23 -4.69 15.43 -11.67
C VAL A 23 -4.44 16.81 -12.29
N ALA A 24 -3.84 17.75 -11.54
CA ALA A 24 -3.53 19.07 -12.07
C ALA A 24 -2.57 19.02 -13.26
N LEU A 25 -1.54 18.17 -13.20
CA LEU A 25 -0.62 17.94 -14.32
C LEU A 25 -1.30 17.30 -15.52
N TRP A 26 -2.21 16.36 -15.29
CA TRP A 26 -3.01 15.75 -16.37
C TRP A 26 -3.91 16.78 -17.06
N LEU A 27 -4.64 17.59 -16.29
CA LEU A 27 -5.47 18.69 -16.80
C LEU A 27 -4.67 19.76 -17.54
N ALA A 28 -3.43 20.02 -17.10
CA ALA A 28 -2.54 20.98 -17.75
C ALA A 28 -1.95 20.45 -19.07
N ARG A 29 -1.82 19.12 -19.21
CA ARG A 29 -1.34 18.47 -20.44
C ARG A 29 -2.41 18.45 -21.52
N ASP A 30 -3.63 18.07 -21.14
CA ASP A 30 -4.77 17.95 -22.05
C ASP A 30 -5.88 18.88 -21.55
N PRO A 31 -5.89 20.17 -21.98
CA PRO A 31 -6.93 21.09 -21.54
C PRO A 31 -8.30 20.53 -21.95
N LEU A 32 -9.18 20.35 -20.96
CA LEU A 32 -10.52 19.80 -21.14
C LEU A 32 -11.32 20.65 -22.15
N THR A 33 -11.33 20.26 -23.42
CA THR A 33 -12.33 20.72 -24.38
C THR A 33 -13.55 19.82 -24.25
N VAL A 34 -14.32 20.02 -23.18
CA VAL A 34 -15.55 19.26 -22.93
C VAL A 34 -16.70 19.94 -23.64
N ASP A 35 -17.23 19.28 -24.67
CA ASP A 35 -18.49 19.66 -25.29
C ASP A 35 -19.65 19.27 -24.36
N VAL A 36 -20.13 20.24 -23.58
CA VAL A 36 -21.16 20.06 -22.56
C VAL A 36 -22.54 19.70 -23.13
N SER A 37 -22.72 19.73 -24.46
CA SER A 37 -24.02 19.51 -25.11
C SER A 37 -24.41 18.04 -25.26
N THR A 38 -23.47 17.10 -25.11
CA THR A 38 -23.69 15.65 -25.31
C THR A 38 -23.44 14.78 -24.08
N TYR A 39 -23.09 15.37 -22.93
CA TYR A 39 -22.81 14.60 -21.72
C TYR A 39 -24.09 14.15 -21.00
N THR A 40 -24.54 12.95 -21.30
CA THR A 40 -25.25 12.13 -20.31
C THR A 40 -24.18 11.50 -19.40
N LEU A 41 -24.30 11.61 -18.07
CA LEU A 41 -23.36 10.98 -17.13
C LEU A 41 -23.54 9.46 -17.22
N PRO A 42 -22.67 8.69 -17.92
CA PRO A 42 -22.74 7.26 -17.86
C PRO A 42 -21.93 6.89 -16.62
N ILE A 43 -22.58 6.48 -15.54
CA ILE A 43 -21.85 5.77 -14.49
C ILE A 43 -21.45 4.42 -15.09
N SER A 44 -20.31 4.41 -15.79
CA SER A 44 -19.77 3.24 -16.49
C SER A 44 -18.95 2.38 -15.54
N ASP A 45 -18.72 1.12 -15.91
CA ASP A 45 -17.83 0.21 -15.19
C ASP A 45 -16.39 0.77 -15.05
N GLU A 46 -16.00 1.65 -15.97
CA GLU A 46 -14.72 2.36 -15.95
C GLU A 46 -14.62 3.36 -14.78
N ILE A 47 -15.71 4.06 -14.45
CA ILE A 47 -15.75 4.96 -13.28
C ILE A 47 -15.63 4.15 -11.99
N TRP A 48 -16.34 3.03 -11.88
CA TRP A 48 -16.28 2.17 -10.69
C TRP A 48 -14.89 1.55 -10.49
N SER A 49 -14.28 1.03 -11.55
CA SER A 49 -12.93 0.46 -11.49
C SER A 49 -11.86 1.52 -11.17
N THR A 50 -12.02 2.74 -11.69
CA THR A 50 -11.15 3.88 -11.35
C THR A 50 -11.31 4.28 -9.89
N ALA A 51 -12.56 4.40 -9.41
CA ALA A 51 -12.84 4.75 -8.02
C ALA A 51 -12.31 3.69 -7.05
N LEU A 52 -12.51 2.40 -7.37
CA LEU A 52 -11.96 1.29 -6.59
C LEU A 52 -10.44 1.34 -6.55
N SER A 53 -9.79 1.54 -7.69
CA SER A 53 -8.32 1.66 -7.77
C SER A 53 -7.79 2.83 -6.94
N GLY A 54 -8.48 3.98 -6.98
CA GLY A 54 -8.19 5.13 -6.13
C GLY A 54 -8.31 4.79 -4.64
N ALA A 55 -9.41 4.15 -4.24
CA ALA A 55 -9.64 3.73 -2.86
C ALA A 55 -8.56 2.75 -2.37
N LEU A 56 -8.16 1.78 -3.20
CA LEU A 56 -7.07 0.86 -2.90
C LEU A 56 -5.74 1.59 -2.72
N CYS A 57 -5.43 2.58 -3.56
CA CYS A 57 -4.22 3.38 -3.39
C CYS A 57 -4.23 4.18 -2.07
N PHE A 58 -5.37 4.77 -1.69
CA PHE A 58 -5.50 5.43 -0.38
C PHE A 58 -5.29 4.45 0.78
N ALA A 59 -5.87 3.25 0.70
CA ALA A 59 -5.67 2.21 1.70
C ALA A 59 -4.20 1.79 1.79
N LEU A 60 -3.50 1.63 0.67
CA LEU A 60 -2.09 1.28 0.62
C LEU A 60 -1.19 2.39 1.13
N ALA A 61 -1.48 3.66 0.82
CA ALA A 61 -0.77 4.79 1.39
C ALA A 61 -0.93 4.85 2.93
N PHE A 62 -2.13 4.56 3.43
CA PHE A 62 -2.38 4.45 4.87
C PHE A 62 -1.59 3.29 5.51
N VAL A 63 -1.59 2.12 4.88
CA VAL A 63 -0.82 0.96 5.35
C VAL A 63 0.67 1.28 5.34
N GLY A 64 1.20 1.83 4.25
CA GLY A 64 2.61 2.23 4.15
C GLY A 64 3.00 3.25 5.22
N ALA A 65 2.14 4.23 5.51
CA ALA A 65 2.38 5.24 6.53
C ALA A 65 2.30 4.73 7.97
N THR A 66 1.80 3.51 8.19
CA THR A 66 1.65 2.94 9.54
C THR A 66 2.49 1.66 9.73
N PHE A 67 2.99 1.08 8.64
CA PHE A 67 3.81 -0.14 8.66
C PHE A 67 5.08 -0.05 9.51
N PRO A 68 5.86 1.04 9.52
CA PRO A 68 7.13 1.06 10.26
C PRO A 68 6.96 0.77 11.77
N ASP A 69 5.86 1.24 12.35
CA ASP A 69 5.49 1.07 13.77
C ASP A 69 4.87 -0.31 14.10
N THR A 70 4.91 -1.26 13.16
CA THR A 70 4.55 -2.66 13.44
C THR A 70 5.61 -3.38 14.28
N ASP A 71 6.80 -2.77 14.41
CA ASP A 71 7.93 -3.26 15.22
C ASP A 71 7.77 -3.05 16.74
N ILE A 72 6.75 -2.29 17.19
CA ILE A 72 6.48 -2.00 18.61
C ILE A 72 5.02 -2.21 18.99
N LYS A 73 4.76 -2.30 20.30
CA LYS A 73 3.40 -2.38 20.83
C LYS A 73 2.60 -1.11 20.53
N SER A 74 1.77 -1.16 19.50
CA SER A 74 1.07 0.01 18.97
C SER A 74 -0.29 -0.36 18.36
N ARG A 75 -1.12 0.66 18.05
CA ARG A 75 -2.36 0.45 17.29
C ARG A 75 -2.10 -0.07 15.86
N PRO A 76 -1.12 0.47 15.09
CA PRO A 76 -0.69 -0.10 13.82
C PRO A 76 -0.35 -1.58 13.91
N GLN A 77 0.50 -1.95 14.88
CA GLN A 77 0.88 -3.33 15.10
C GLN A 77 -0.36 -4.21 15.29
N MET A 78 -1.22 -3.87 16.25
CA MET A 78 -2.41 -4.68 16.52
C MET A 78 -3.33 -4.81 15.29
N MET A 79 -3.52 -3.73 14.53
CA MET A 79 -4.29 -3.76 13.29
C MET A 79 -3.64 -4.68 12.24
N PHE A 80 -2.33 -4.53 12.00
CA PHE A 80 -1.59 -5.28 11.00
C PHE A 80 -1.55 -6.78 11.31
N TYR A 81 -1.20 -7.15 12.55
CA TYR A 81 -1.14 -8.56 12.96
C TYR A 81 -2.51 -9.23 13.04
N ARG A 82 -3.59 -8.48 13.36
CA ARG A 82 -4.95 -9.02 13.25
C ARG A 82 -5.34 -9.29 11.80
N ALA A 83 -5.04 -8.37 10.89
CA ALA A 83 -5.31 -8.56 9.48
C ALA A 83 -4.53 -9.76 8.94
N LEU A 84 -3.23 -9.84 9.24
CA LEU A 84 -2.40 -10.98 8.87
C LEU A 84 -2.93 -12.29 9.44
N PHE A 85 -3.29 -12.34 10.72
CA PHE A 85 -3.87 -13.54 11.33
C PHE A 85 -5.15 -13.99 10.62
N VAL A 86 -6.06 -13.06 10.29
CA VAL A 86 -7.30 -13.38 9.57
C VAL A 86 -7.00 -13.92 8.16
N VAL A 87 -6.07 -13.29 7.43
CA VAL A 87 -5.67 -13.74 6.09
C VAL A 87 -5.01 -15.12 6.16
N ASP A 88 -4.11 -15.33 7.12
CA ASP A 88 -3.40 -16.60 7.30
C ASP A 88 -4.37 -17.75 7.65
N ALA A 89 -5.31 -17.49 8.57
CA ALA A 89 -6.39 -18.41 8.89
C ALA A 89 -7.29 -18.72 7.68
N ALA A 90 -7.60 -17.71 6.85
CA ALA A 90 -8.37 -17.89 5.64
C ALA A 90 -7.63 -18.75 4.61
N LEU A 91 -6.32 -18.55 4.42
CA LEU A 91 -5.49 -19.39 3.55
C LEU A 91 -5.48 -20.85 4.04
N ILE A 92 -5.33 -21.09 5.34
CA ILE A 92 -5.40 -22.44 5.91
C ILE A 92 -6.80 -23.05 5.71
N ALA A 93 -7.87 -22.28 5.91
CA ALA A 93 -9.24 -22.75 5.65
C ALA A 93 -9.47 -23.11 4.17
N LEU A 94 -8.91 -22.33 3.25
CA LEU A 94 -8.95 -22.60 1.81
C LEU A 94 -8.17 -23.87 1.45
N TYR A 95 -7.06 -24.15 2.11
CA TYR A 95 -6.36 -25.42 1.98
C TYR A 95 -7.27 -26.60 2.33
N TYR A 96 -7.94 -26.59 3.48
CA TYR A 96 -8.85 -27.67 3.88
C TYR A 96 -10.07 -27.78 2.96
N SER A 97 -10.57 -26.66 2.44
CA SER A 97 -11.78 -26.62 1.62
C SER A 97 -11.52 -27.00 0.16
N ARG A 98 -10.34 -26.70 -0.39
CA ARG A 98 -10.00 -26.87 -1.81
C ARG A 98 -8.88 -27.88 -2.07
N GLY A 99 -8.21 -28.37 -1.04
CA GLY A 99 -7.12 -29.36 -1.13
C GLY A 99 -5.85 -28.86 -1.82
N ALA A 100 -5.74 -27.58 -2.16
CA ALA A 100 -4.59 -27.06 -2.89
C ALA A 100 -3.47 -26.62 -1.94
N VAL A 101 -2.32 -27.30 -2.03
CA VAL A 101 -1.13 -27.07 -1.17
C VAL A 101 -0.59 -25.64 -1.26
N ILE A 102 -0.84 -24.94 -2.38
CA ILE A 102 -0.43 -23.55 -2.57
C ILE A 102 -0.93 -22.62 -1.45
N TYR A 103 -2.11 -22.85 -0.90
CA TYR A 103 -2.65 -22.02 0.18
C TYR A 103 -1.84 -22.18 1.47
N LEU A 104 -1.37 -23.38 1.77
CA LEU A 104 -0.53 -23.64 2.94
C LEU A 104 0.88 -23.04 2.77
N GLN A 105 1.43 -23.10 1.55
CA GLN A 105 2.71 -22.44 1.22
C GLN A 105 2.59 -20.91 1.37
N ALA A 106 1.51 -20.32 0.86
CA ALA A 106 1.25 -18.90 1.01
C ALA A 106 1.11 -18.50 2.48
N ALA A 107 0.39 -19.30 3.28
CA ALA A 107 0.26 -19.07 4.72
C ALA A 107 1.62 -19.14 5.44
N ALA A 108 2.43 -20.16 5.17
CA ALA A 108 3.75 -20.30 5.77
C ALA A 108 4.68 -19.11 5.43
N LEU A 109 4.68 -18.66 4.17
CA LEU A 109 5.46 -17.50 3.74
C LEU A 109 4.92 -16.19 4.36
N LEU A 110 3.60 -16.04 4.43
CA LEU A 110 2.96 -14.87 5.05
C LEU A 110 3.28 -14.80 6.54
N GLY A 111 3.15 -15.91 7.27
CA GLY A 111 3.50 -16.03 8.68
C GLY A 111 4.98 -15.74 8.94
N LEU A 112 5.89 -16.26 8.10
CA LEU A 112 7.31 -15.96 8.20
C LEU A 112 7.59 -14.47 7.96
N ALA A 113 7.00 -13.89 6.92
CA ALA A 113 7.15 -12.46 6.61
C ALA A 113 6.57 -11.57 7.72
N ALA A 114 5.46 -11.99 8.33
CA ALA A 114 4.83 -11.30 9.46
C ALA A 114 5.74 -11.23 10.68
N MET A 115 6.64 -12.19 10.90
CA MET A 115 7.59 -12.14 12.02
C MET A 115 8.72 -11.12 11.80
N ALA A 116 9.04 -10.78 10.55
CA ALA A 116 10.22 -9.98 10.23
C ALA A 116 10.26 -8.60 10.93
N PRO A 117 9.16 -7.82 11.03
CA PRO A 117 9.18 -6.54 11.74
C PRO A 117 9.55 -6.68 13.22
N LEU A 118 9.22 -7.81 13.85
CA LEU A 118 9.42 -8.05 15.29
C LEU A 118 10.85 -8.50 15.63
N LEU A 119 11.62 -8.98 14.64
CA LEU A 119 13.00 -9.42 14.84
C LEU A 119 14.00 -8.25 14.90
N GLY A 120 13.56 -7.04 14.51
CA GLY A 120 14.35 -5.82 14.58
C GLY A 120 14.25 -5.11 15.93
N LYS A 121 15.18 -4.19 16.18
CA LYS A 121 15.00 -3.17 17.22
C LYS A 121 13.99 -2.14 16.74
N HIS A 122 13.32 -1.45 17.67
CA HIS A 122 12.49 -0.29 17.32
C HIS A 122 13.32 0.74 16.54
N ARG A 123 12.77 1.26 15.43
CA ARG A 123 13.49 2.12 14.48
C ARG A 123 14.67 1.44 13.79
N GLY A 124 14.61 0.12 13.69
CA GLY A 124 15.58 -0.70 12.97
C GLY A 124 15.29 -0.72 11.48
N TRP A 125 15.29 -1.91 10.89
CA TRP A 125 15.18 -2.08 9.44
C TRP A 125 13.84 -1.55 8.88
N THR A 126 12.73 -1.66 9.63
CA THR A 126 11.40 -1.12 9.26
C THR A 126 11.40 0.41 9.15
N HIS A 127 12.38 1.11 9.69
CA HIS A 127 12.53 2.56 9.55
C HIS A 127 13.71 2.93 8.64
N SER A 128 14.15 1.99 7.79
CA SER A 128 15.15 2.25 6.75
C SER A 128 14.51 2.70 5.44
N ARG A 129 15.26 3.49 4.67
CA ARG A 129 14.89 3.85 3.28
C ARG A 129 14.79 2.63 2.37
N LEU A 130 15.59 1.59 2.65
CA LEU A 130 15.53 0.37 1.87
C LEU A 130 14.20 -0.35 2.10
N ALA A 131 13.74 -0.44 3.36
CA ALA A 131 12.44 -1.03 3.67
C ALA A 131 11.28 -0.27 3.03
N MET A 132 11.36 1.07 2.98
CA MET A 132 10.38 1.91 2.28
C MET A 132 10.17 1.49 0.82
N LEU A 133 11.22 1.04 0.13
CA LEU A 133 11.16 0.61 -1.27
C LEU A 133 10.92 -0.90 -1.41
N ALA A 134 11.53 -1.70 -0.54
CA ALA A 134 11.52 -3.16 -0.63
C ALA A 134 10.19 -3.75 -0.13
N VAL A 135 9.63 -3.24 0.97
CA VAL A 135 8.37 -3.77 1.55
C VAL A 135 7.20 -3.64 0.57
N PRO A 136 7.00 -2.50 -0.12
CA PRO A 136 5.93 -2.39 -1.11
C PRO A 136 6.22 -3.08 -2.44
N SER A 137 7.47 -3.46 -2.72
CA SER A 137 7.89 -3.98 -4.03
C SER A 137 7.09 -5.18 -4.57
N PRO A 138 6.52 -6.10 -3.76
CA PRO A 138 5.67 -7.16 -4.29
C PRO A 138 4.48 -6.64 -5.09
N LEU A 139 3.94 -5.44 -4.78
CA LEU A 139 2.84 -4.83 -5.54
C LEU A 139 3.23 -4.53 -6.99
N LEU A 140 4.51 -4.21 -7.23
CA LEU A 140 5.04 -3.94 -8.57
C LEU A 140 5.54 -5.23 -9.24
N LEU A 141 6.26 -6.07 -8.48
CA LEU A 141 6.98 -7.22 -9.04
C LEU A 141 6.08 -8.42 -9.30
N LEU A 142 5.08 -8.69 -8.46
CA LEU A 142 4.25 -9.88 -8.62
C LEU A 142 3.54 -9.92 -9.98
N PRO A 143 2.86 -8.85 -10.46
CA PRO A 143 2.25 -8.85 -11.78
C PRO A 143 3.26 -9.11 -12.92
N ILE A 144 4.45 -8.51 -12.82
CA ILE A 144 5.53 -8.69 -13.82
C ILE A 144 5.99 -10.15 -13.87
N LEU A 145 6.13 -10.78 -12.69
CA LEU A 145 6.59 -12.16 -12.57
C LEU A 145 5.50 -13.17 -12.99
N THR A 146 4.23 -12.89 -12.72
CA THR A 146 3.13 -13.79 -13.08
C THR A 146 2.78 -13.72 -14.55
N ASP A 147 2.81 -12.53 -15.14
CA ASP A 147 2.44 -12.33 -16.53
C ASP A 147 3.64 -12.54 -17.48
N ASN A 148 4.83 -12.74 -16.91
CA ASN A 148 6.10 -12.86 -17.64
C ASN A 148 6.29 -11.74 -18.67
N ALA A 149 5.82 -10.55 -18.32
CA ALA A 149 5.78 -9.38 -19.19
C ALA A 149 5.96 -8.11 -18.35
N LEU A 150 6.54 -7.07 -18.95
CA LEU A 150 6.67 -5.78 -18.29
C LEU A 150 5.31 -5.08 -18.24
N VAL A 151 4.56 -5.33 -17.16
CA VAL A 151 3.25 -4.73 -16.89
C VAL A 151 3.36 -3.64 -15.80
N TRP A 152 2.75 -2.48 -16.06
CA TRP A 152 2.78 -1.34 -15.14
C TRP A 152 1.55 -1.23 -14.24
N VAL A 153 0.68 -2.24 -14.26
CA VAL A 153 -0.57 -2.26 -13.48
C VAL A 153 -0.32 -2.15 -11.97
N GLY A 154 0.82 -2.66 -11.48
CA GLY A 154 1.24 -2.59 -10.09
C GLY A 154 1.78 -1.23 -9.65
N LEU A 155 2.18 -0.36 -10.61
CA LEU A 155 2.92 0.87 -10.33
C LEU A 155 2.14 1.88 -9.48
N PRO A 156 0.84 2.18 -9.74
CA PRO A 156 0.09 3.12 -8.91
C PRO A 156 0.00 2.68 -7.45
N TYR A 157 -0.24 1.39 -7.23
CA TYR A 157 -0.34 0.78 -5.90
C TYR A 157 1.00 0.81 -5.15
N TYR A 158 2.09 0.49 -5.84
CA TYR A 158 3.45 0.59 -5.32
C TYR A 158 3.78 2.03 -4.89
N LEU A 159 3.57 3.01 -5.77
CA LEU A 159 3.85 4.41 -5.48
C LEU A 159 3.01 4.93 -4.31
N ALA A 160 1.73 4.57 -4.23
CA ALA A 160 0.88 4.96 -3.12
C ALA A 160 1.44 4.47 -1.77
N ALA A 161 1.82 3.18 -1.69
CA ALA A 161 2.43 2.61 -0.50
C ALA A 161 3.78 3.27 -0.16
N VAL A 162 4.65 3.52 -1.15
CA VAL A 162 5.94 4.20 -0.96
C VAL A 162 5.75 5.62 -0.45
N ILE A 163 4.81 6.41 -1.00
CA ILE A 163 4.51 7.77 -0.55
C ILE A 163 4.04 7.76 0.91
N GLY A 164 3.14 6.84 1.26
CA GLY A 164 2.71 6.63 2.63
C GLY A 164 3.87 6.36 3.57
N TYR A 165 4.72 5.39 3.22
CA TYR A 165 5.90 5.00 4.00
C TYR A 165 6.92 6.16 4.13
N ALA A 166 7.19 6.86 3.04
CA ALA A 166 8.06 8.04 3.04
C ALA A 166 7.54 9.12 3.99
N SER A 167 6.22 9.31 4.07
CA SER A 167 5.61 10.27 4.99
C SER A 167 5.85 9.92 6.47
N HIS A 168 5.86 8.63 6.81
CA HIS A 168 6.21 8.16 8.16
C HIS A 168 7.66 8.47 8.48
N LEU A 169 8.57 8.06 7.60
CA LEU A 169 10.01 8.30 7.76
C LEU A 169 10.34 9.79 7.85
N TYR A 170 9.64 10.62 7.08
CA TYR A 170 9.78 12.07 7.13
C TYR A 170 9.36 12.61 8.50
N LYS A 171 8.21 12.16 9.02
CA LYS A 171 7.72 12.57 10.34
C LYS A 171 8.66 12.19 11.47
N ASP A 172 9.32 11.04 11.35
CA ASP A 172 10.34 10.61 12.29
C ASP A 172 11.73 11.22 12.08
N GLY A 173 11.90 12.05 11.04
CA GLY A 173 13.18 12.65 10.67
C GLY A 173 14.21 11.66 10.12
N MET A 174 13.79 10.45 9.75
CA MET A 174 14.65 9.38 9.23
C MET A 174 14.78 9.39 7.70
N LEU A 175 13.85 10.03 6.99
CA LEU A 175 13.89 10.09 5.53
C LEU A 175 15.16 10.78 5.00
N PHE A 176 15.62 11.85 5.65
CA PHE A 176 16.76 12.66 5.19
C PHE A 176 18.02 12.54 6.06
N ARG A 177 18.00 11.70 7.10
CA ARG A 177 19.14 11.49 7.99
C ARG A 177 20.26 10.74 7.27
N ARG A 178 21.46 11.33 7.20
CA ARG A 178 22.63 10.68 6.58
C ARG A 178 23.04 9.44 7.37
#